data_AF-A0A7J6S8Y5-F1
#
_entry.id   AF-A0A7J6S8Y5-F1
#
_cell.length_a   1.000
_cell.length_b   1.000
_cell.length_c   1.000
_cell.angle_alpha   90.00
_cell.angle_beta   90.00
_cell.angle_gamma   90.00
#
_symmetry.space_group_name_H-M   'P 1'
#
loop_
_entity.id
_entity.type
_entity.pdbx_description
1 polymer ?
#
loop_
_entity_poly.entity_id
_entity_poly.type
_entity_poly.pdbx_seq_one_letter_code
_entity_poly.pdbx_strand_id
1 'polypeptide(L)'
;MSDRKSSPPTLALPFDHPESWELISEELAKVCDKEGGGVRTPEEYQQLLCHLAHYSGCAPLDVRAMKAYRGEGSRRKSKRRRACSLLSPSGSKKDQNTLPAKVEVPSYFADVVPLFEQLTGISSDLYDAFFDFVLPTMSRYILDGPETLQGDRPKLLVKGRNGSVTISSRLSLYILCSGFLCLLPSNPRLASPNFKRFFYRSNSSVPTQAHKLACFLNYFTQALGYAPLRPATPEPPSEAGDEAAVDEAEELDEVEKRVEYEDAAYEELVELNSKEAYLRVARRVVEDIAPERPPSEGWLDEDWWSSCSASLSKVGILETTTNEPITESGSCPTFLPYSMADSDDKLTGKTLFGLTSNKPFGDALGLGTGVEEAYAMEHPDVLAALALCEPTSTGTVPEGISICGGRRYSIITGIGGSFTCCGSLLDVSPSTIACPDTGQPLTSREILSLVRLPRSESSKAKKDDGGISRTAECIDTLNEWAAAARGYLRFPTQAHPVGAIGHSRERWGSLWWTGGWLSVVTAPTGSTIDTLKQSSMRIDIEEVRASLARVVDACQLKGIVAKQVFGYLLDYGLETSQDEHLSHGSKAGHVNVLRGLYSTIAAGV
;
A
#
# COMPACT_ATOMS: atom_id res chain seq x y z
N MET A 1 28.91 -29.55 0.61
CA MET A 1 27.59 -29.55 1.29
C MET A 1 26.56 -29.43 0.20
N SER A 2 25.87 -30.52 -0.13
CA SER A 2 24.79 -30.50 -1.11
C SER A 2 23.62 -29.71 -0.51
N ASP A 3 23.34 -28.53 -1.07
CA ASP A 3 22.18 -27.74 -0.71
C ASP A 3 20.92 -28.60 -0.81
N ARG A 4 20.36 -28.99 0.34
CA ARG A 4 19.00 -29.51 0.37
C ARG A 4 18.13 -28.38 -0.15
N LYS A 5 17.67 -28.51 -1.39
CA LYS A 5 16.69 -27.62 -2.02
C LYS A 5 15.41 -27.67 -1.19
N SER A 6 15.33 -26.91 -0.10
CA SER A 6 14.08 -26.70 0.61
C SER A 6 13.12 -26.04 -0.39
N SER A 7 11.93 -26.63 -0.55
CA SER A 7 10.87 -26.00 -1.33
C SER A 7 10.69 -24.55 -0.87
N PRO A 8 10.43 -23.60 -1.80
CA PRO A 8 10.18 -22.22 -1.42
C PRO A 8 9.01 -22.17 -0.42
N PRO A 9 9.10 -21.32 0.60
CA PRO A 9 8.03 -21.19 1.59
C PRO A 9 6.75 -20.71 0.89
N THR A 10 5.62 -21.23 1.33
CA THR A 10 4.28 -20.82 0.88
C THR A 10 3.62 -19.92 1.91
N LEU A 11 2.58 -19.20 1.51
CA LEU A 11 1.73 -18.44 2.42
C LEU A 11 1.16 -19.36 3.51
N ALA A 12 1.32 -18.93 4.77
CA ALA A 12 0.68 -19.55 5.92
C ALA A 12 -0.70 -18.91 6.14
N LEU A 13 -1.71 -19.75 6.37
CA LEU A 13 -3.11 -19.36 6.55
C LEU A 13 -3.56 -19.71 7.98
N PRO A 14 -4.64 -19.08 8.50
CA PRO A 14 -5.08 -19.29 9.88
C PRO A 14 -5.36 -20.75 10.23
N PHE A 15 -5.92 -21.50 9.29
CA PHE A 15 -6.27 -22.92 9.46
C PHE A 15 -5.08 -23.89 9.37
N ASP A 16 -3.85 -23.41 9.20
CA ASP A 16 -2.64 -24.26 9.24
C ASP A 16 -2.30 -24.78 10.64
N HIS A 17 -2.94 -24.20 11.65
CA HIS A 17 -2.76 -24.54 13.06
C HIS A 17 -4.10 -25.04 13.61
N PRO A 18 -4.40 -26.35 13.52
CA PRO A 18 -5.72 -26.90 13.87
C PRO A 18 -6.20 -26.52 15.28
N GLU A 19 -5.29 -26.53 16.25
CA GLU A 19 -5.60 -26.16 17.65
C GLU A 19 -6.03 -24.68 17.78
N SER A 20 -5.37 -23.77 17.07
CA SER A 20 -5.76 -22.36 17.04
C SER A 20 -7.03 -22.15 16.21
N TRP A 21 -7.18 -22.90 15.13
CA TRP A 21 -8.30 -22.78 14.19
C TRP A 21 -9.64 -23.16 14.83
N GLU A 22 -9.69 -24.20 15.65
CA GLU A 22 -10.90 -24.59 16.37
C GLU A 22 -11.44 -23.42 17.22
N LEU A 23 -10.56 -22.79 18.01
CA LEU A 23 -10.92 -21.63 18.84
C LEU A 23 -11.29 -20.39 18.01
N ILE A 24 -10.55 -20.13 16.93
CA ILE A 24 -10.86 -19.04 15.99
C ILE A 24 -12.24 -19.27 15.37
N SER A 25 -12.52 -20.50 14.93
CA SER A 25 -13.76 -20.85 14.25
C SER A 25 -14.97 -20.72 15.18
N GLU A 26 -14.81 -21.10 16.45
CA GLU A 26 -15.85 -20.94 17.46
C GLU A 26 -16.19 -19.45 17.69
N GLU A 27 -15.17 -18.57 17.82
CA GLU A 27 -15.42 -17.14 17.97
C GLU A 27 -16.03 -16.50 16.72
N LEU A 28 -15.56 -16.86 15.52
CA LEU A 28 -16.14 -16.36 14.26
C LEU A 28 -17.58 -16.86 14.06
N ALA A 29 -17.90 -18.08 14.48
CA ALA A 29 -19.26 -18.61 14.42
C ALA A 29 -20.22 -17.79 15.31
N LYS A 30 -19.77 -17.34 16.49
CA LYS A 30 -20.57 -16.45 17.36
C LYS A 30 -20.89 -15.11 16.71
N VAL A 31 -20.00 -14.59 15.85
CA VAL A 31 -20.25 -13.37 15.07
C VAL A 31 -21.32 -13.60 14.00
N CYS A 32 -21.38 -14.80 13.43
CA CYS A 32 -22.32 -15.17 12.39
C CYS A 32 -23.74 -15.43 12.90
N ASP A 33 -23.89 -15.71 14.20
CA ASP A 33 -25.16 -16.05 14.85
C ASP A 33 -25.98 -14.78 15.15
N LYS A 34 -27.08 -14.61 14.41
CA LYS A 34 -28.00 -13.46 14.58
C LYS A 34 -28.78 -13.55 15.89
N GLU A 35 -29.06 -14.75 16.40
CA GLU A 35 -29.86 -14.98 17.61
C GLU A 35 -29.00 -14.87 18.88
N GLY A 36 -27.73 -15.24 18.79
CA GLY A 36 -26.76 -15.23 19.90
C GLY A 36 -26.27 -13.84 20.35
N GLY A 37 -26.81 -12.75 19.79
CA GLY A 37 -26.38 -11.39 20.10
C GLY A 37 -25.00 -11.07 19.54
N GLY A 38 -24.75 -11.42 18.27
CA GLY A 38 -23.48 -11.18 17.56
C GLY A 38 -22.92 -9.76 17.71
N VAL A 39 -21.71 -9.53 17.21
CA VAL A 39 -20.97 -8.28 17.42
C VAL A 39 -21.65 -7.10 16.74
N ARG A 40 -22.23 -6.19 17.54
CA ARG A 40 -23.00 -5.02 17.07
C ARG A 40 -22.40 -3.68 17.46
N THR A 41 -21.42 -3.70 18.35
CA THR A 41 -20.78 -2.48 18.87
C THR A 41 -19.26 -2.48 18.66
N PRO A 42 -18.63 -1.30 18.60
CA PRO A 42 -17.18 -1.19 18.53
C PRO A 42 -16.46 -1.85 19.71
N GLU A 43 -17.05 -1.82 20.91
CA GLU A 43 -16.52 -2.46 22.12
C GLU A 43 -16.51 -3.98 22.00
N GLU A 44 -17.59 -4.58 21.50
CA GLU A 44 -17.67 -6.02 21.23
C GLU A 44 -16.68 -6.41 20.12
N TYR A 45 -16.54 -5.60 19.08
CA TYR A 45 -15.58 -5.84 18.01
C TYR A 45 -14.13 -5.74 18.51
N GLN A 46 -13.84 -4.79 19.39
CA GLN A 46 -12.55 -4.68 20.06
C GLN A 46 -12.25 -5.94 20.88
N GLN A 47 -13.23 -6.46 21.62
CA GLN A 47 -13.08 -7.71 22.39
C GLN A 47 -12.86 -8.91 21.48
N LEU A 48 -13.62 -9.03 20.39
CA LEU A 48 -13.42 -10.05 19.36
C LEU A 48 -11.99 -10.02 18.83
N LEU A 49 -11.48 -8.86 18.42
CA LEU A 49 -10.10 -8.71 17.95
C LEU A 49 -9.06 -9.13 18.99
N CYS A 50 -9.33 -8.88 20.29
CA CYS A 50 -8.45 -9.34 21.36
C CYS A 50 -8.40 -10.87 21.45
N HIS A 51 -9.54 -11.55 21.39
CA HIS A 51 -9.62 -13.01 21.40
C HIS A 51 -8.95 -13.62 20.16
N LEU A 52 -9.31 -13.14 18.97
CA LEU A 52 -8.76 -13.62 17.70
C LEU A 52 -7.24 -13.42 17.60
N ALA A 53 -6.72 -12.27 18.04
CA ALA A 53 -5.29 -12.01 18.08
C ALA A 53 -4.57 -12.90 19.11
N HIS A 54 -5.23 -13.28 20.20
CA HIS A 54 -4.68 -14.22 21.19
C HIS A 54 -4.56 -15.63 20.58
N TYR A 55 -5.63 -16.15 19.97
CA TYR A 55 -5.66 -17.51 19.42
C TYR A 55 -4.75 -17.69 18.20
N SER A 56 -4.60 -16.66 17.36
CA SER A 56 -3.68 -16.67 16.21
C SER A 56 -2.20 -16.51 16.59
N GLY A 57 -1.89 -16.24 17.86
CA GLY A 57 -0.53 -15.96 18.31
C GLY A 57 0.03 -14.60 17.85
N CYS A 58 -0.84 -13.72 17.34
CA CYS A 58 -0.49 -12.36 16.91
C CYS A 58 -0.38 -11.36 18.08
N ALA A 59 -1.01 -11.68 19.22
CA ALA A 59 -0.80 -10.98 20.46
C ALA A 59 0.60 -11.36 20.99
N PRO A 60 1.54 -10.40 21.16
CA PRO A 60 2.72 -10.63 21.96
C PRO A 60 2.17 -10.96 23.33
N LEU A 61 2.34 -12.20 23.76
CA LEU A 61 2.15 -12.60 25.14
C LEU A 61 2.88 -11.54 25.95
N ASP A 62 2.15 -10.67 26.64
CA ASP A 62 2.78 -9.61 27.40
C ASP A 62 3.64 -10.30 28.44
N VAL A 63 4.95 -10.30 28.18
CA VAL A 63 5.94 -10.98 29.01
C VAL A 63 5.90 -10.39 30.42
N ARG A 64 5.37 -9.19 30.61
CA ARG A 64 5.13 -8.59 31.94
C ARG A 64 3.90 -9.20 32.63
N ALA A 65 2.77 -9.35 31.95
CA ALA A 65 1.59 -10.04 32.50
C ALA A 65 1.89 -11.52 32.82
N MET A 66 2.63 -12.23 31.97
CA MET A 66 3.07 -13.61 32.25
C MET A 66 4.14 -13.71 33.35
N LYS A 67 4.97 -12.67 33.55
CA LYS A 67 5.90 -12.59 34.70
C LYS A 67 5.17 -12.28 36.01
N ALA A 68 4.08 -11.52 35.97
CA ALA A 68 3.20 -11.34 37.12
C ALA A 68 2.48 -12.67 37.45
N TYR A 69 2.04 -13.43 36.45
CA TYR A 69 1.42 -14.74 36.64
C TYR A 69 2.40 -15.84 37.08
N ARG A 70 3.68 -15.76 36.69
CA ARG A 70 4.78 -16.60 37.21
C ARG A 70 5.45 -16.02 38.46
N GLY A 71 4.85 -14.98 39.04
CA GLY A 71 5.43 -14.11 40.05
C GLY A 71 5.20 -14.52 41.50
N GLU A 72 4.75 -15.74 41.80
CA GLU A 72 4.87 -16.34 43.14
C GLU A 72 5.54 -17.71 43.03
N GLY A 73 6.87 -17.72 42.93
CA GLY A 73 7.60 -18.98 43.00
C GLY A 73 9.01 -18.92 42.43
N SER A 74 9.97 -18.72 43.33
CA SER A 74 11.32 -19.26 43.23
C SER A 74 12.37 -18.42 42.47
N ARG A 75 13.10 -17.64 43.26
CA ARG A 75 14.50 -17.27 43.00
C ARG A 75 15.32 -18.54 42.80
N ARG A 76 15.85 -18.77 41.59
CA ARG A 76 17.16 -19.42 41.41
C ARG A 76 17.79 -19.04 40.06
N LYS A 77 18.98 -18.45 40.16
CA LYS A 77 19.86 -18.10 39.04
C LYS A 77 20.35 -19.39 38.37
N SER A 78 20.16 -19.55 37.06
CA SER A 78 21.09 -20.33 36.25
C SER A 78 21.06 -19.90 34.78
N LYS A 79 22.26 -19.97 34.20
CA LYS A 79 22.73 -19.37 32.96
C LYS A 79 22.79 -20.47 31.91
N ARG A 80 21.92 -20.44 30.89
CA ARG A 80 22.16 -21.10 29.58
C ARG A 80 21.09 -20.71 28.55
N ARG A 81 21.54 -20.11 27.45
CA ARG A 81 20.75 -19.92 26.23
C ARG A 81 20.60 -21.28 25.52
N ARG A 82 19.36 -21.74 25.32
CA ARG A 82 18.97 -22.68 24.27
C ARG A 82 17.61 -22.26 23.71
N ALA A 83 17.47 -22.48 22.41
CA ALA A 83 16.38 -22.05 21.55
C ALA A 83 15.00 -22.59 21.99
N CYS A 84 13.97 -21.76 21.79
CA CYS A 84 12.57 -22.12 21.97
C CYS A 84 12.15 -23.18 20.95
N SER A 85 12.04 -24.41 21.42
CA SER A 85 11.11 -25.42 20.94
C SER A 85 10.64 -26.11 22.20
N LEU A 86 9.39 -25.90 22.63
CA LEU A 86 8.63 -26.69 23.61
C LEU A 86 7.36 -25.91 23.98
N LEU A 87 6.30 -26.09 23.20
CA LEU A 87 4.93 -26.08 23.71
C LEU A 87 4.28 -27.37 23.17
N SER A 88 4.18 -28.34 24.06
CA SER A 88 3.21 -29.44 23.95
C SER A 88 2.54 -29.50 25.32
N PRO A 89 1.22 -29.33 25.42
CA PRO A 89 0.54 -29.38 26.71
C PRO A 89 0.39 -30.84 27.15
N SER A 90 1.13 -31.25 28.18
CA SER A 90 0.90 -32.52 28.87
C SER A 90 -0.24 -32.35 29.87
N GLY A 91 -1.21 -33.26 29.79
CA GLY A 91 -2.55 -33.11 30.36
C GLY A 91 -2.65 -33.04 31.88
N SER A 92 -3.57 -32.19 32.31
CA SER A 92 -4.34 -32.38 33.53
C SER A 92 -5.79 -31.99 33.22
N LYS A 93 -6.70 -32.99 33.20
CA LYS A 93 -8.14 -32.78 33.14
C LYS A 93 -8.58 -32.02 34.39
N LYS A 94 -8.82 -30.72 34.25
CA LYS A 94 -9.52 -29.90 35.24
C LYS A 94 -10.37 -28.90 34.48
N ASP A 95 -11.63 -28.85 34.85
CA ASP A 95 -12.72 -28.02 34.31
C ASP A 95 -12.22 -26.64 33.84
N GLN A 96 -12.21 -26.42 32.52
CA GLN A 96 -11.54 -25.27 31.87
C GLN A 96 -12.36 -24.57 30.79
N ASN A 97 -13.70 -24.69 30.78
CA ASN A 97 -14.54 -24.06 29.75
C ASN A 97 -15.28 -22.79 30.20
N THR A 98 -14.74 -22.05 31.17
CA THR A 98 -15.17 -20.67 31.41
C THR A 98 -14.00 -19.73 31.17
N LEU A 99 -13.92 -19.21 29.95
CA LEU A 99 -13.12 -18.03 29.63
C LEU A 99 -13.49 -16.91 30.63
N PRO A 100 -12.51 -16.17 31.16
CA PRO A 100 -12.81 -15.05 32.05
C PRO A 100 -13.71 -14.05 31.32
N ALA A 101 -14.89 -13.77 31.89
CA ALA A 101 -15.92 -12.90 31.30
C ALA A 101 -15.46 -11.44 31.05
N LYS A 102 -14.23 -11.10 31.40
CA LYS A 102 -13.62 -9.79 31.14
C LYS A 102 -12.13 -9.97 30.95
N VAL A 103 -11.70 -10.18 29.70
CA VAL A 103 -10.29 -10.09 29.33
C VAL A 103 -9.91 -8.61 29.44
N GLU A 104 -8.88 -8.27 30.22
CA GLU A 104 -8.31 -6.92 30.22
C GLU A 104 -7.88 -6.60 28.79
N VAL A 105 -8.57 -5.66 28.15
CA VAL A 105 -8.34 -5.26 26.76
C VAL A 105 -6.88 -4.85 26.64
N PRO A 106 -6.04 -5.63 25.94
CA PRO A 106 -4.66 -5.24 25.72
C PRO A 106 -4.67 -3.89 24.97
N SER A 107 -3.78 -2.98 25.36
CA SER A 107 -3.67 -1.64 24.74
C SER A 107 -3.54 -1.65 23.20
N TYR A 108 -3.29 -2.81 22.58
CA TYR A 108 -3.12 -3.01 21.14
C TYR A 108 -4.34 -2.71 20.27
N PHE A 109 -5.55 -2.67 20.84
CA PHE A 109 -6.78 -2.35 20.10
C PHE A 109 -7.52 -1.17 20.72
N ALA A 110 -6.85 -0.36 21.55
CA ALA A 110 -7.47 0.75 22.29
C ALA A 110 -8.18 1.75 21.38
N ASP A 111 -7.75 1.88 20.13
CA ASP A 111 -8.30 2.88 19.22
C ASP A 111 -9.47 2.38 18.37
N VAL A 112 -9.90 1.11 18.49
CA VAL A 112 -11.03 0.56 17.72
C VAL A 112 -12.29 1.42 17.94
N VAL A 113 -12.70 1.60 19.20
CA VAL A 113 -13.89 2.38 19.57
C VAL A 113 -13.82 3.82 19.02
N PRO A 114 -12.80 4.65 19.33
CA PRO A 114 -12.77 6.02 18.84
C PRO A 114 -12.60 6.14 17.32
N LEU A 115 -12.06 5.13 16.63
CA LEU A 115 -12.02 5.11 15.17
C LEU A 115 -13.42 4.89 14.57
N PHE A 116 -14.21 3.98 15.14
CA PHE A 116 -15.57 3.73 14.69
C PHE A 116 -16.51 4.91 15.02
N GLU A 117 -16.33 5.56 16.18
CA GLU A 117 -17.05 6.81 16.50
C GLU A 117 -16.76 7.92 15.47
N GLN A 118 -15.50 8.06 15.04
CA GLN A 118 -15.14 9.00 13.98
C GLN A 118 -15.68 8.59 12.61
N LEU A 119 -15.72 7.29 12.31
CA LEU A 119 -16.30 6.76 11.10
C LEU A 119 -17.79 7.13 11.00
N THR A 120 -18.55 7.06 12.09
CA THR A 120 -19.96 7.49 12.12
C THR A 120 -20.12 8.95 11.67
N GLY A 121 -19.14 9.81 11.98
CA GLY A 121 -19.10 11.20 11.50
C GLY A 121 -18.72 11.38 10.03
N ILE A 122 -18.11 10.36 9.40
CA ILE A 122 -17.76 10.34 7.97
C ILE A 122 -18.90 9.70 7.15
N SER A 123 -19.41 8.56 7.60
CA SER A 123 -20.50 7.80 6.97
C SER A 123 -21.14 6.86 7.99
N SER A 124 -22.37 7.15 8.40
CA SER A 124 -23.20 6.25 9.22
C SER A 124 -23.49 4.94 8.49
N ASP A 125 -23.75 5.01 7.19
CA ASP A 125 -24.10 3.84 6.38
C ASP A 125 -22.97 2.80 6.36
N LEU A 126 -21.70 3.23 6.30
CA LEU A 126 -20.56 2.33 6.39
C LEU A 126 -20.39 1.74 7.79
N TYR A 127 -20.73 2.50 8.83
CA TYR A 127 -20.73 2.01 10.20
C TYR A 127 -21.78 0.91 10.38
N ASP A 128 -23.02 1.17 9.98
CA ASP A 128 -24.13 0.22 10.10
C ASP A 128 -23.87 -1.02 9.23
N ALA A 129 -23.50 -0.81 7.96
CA ALA A 129 -23.15 -1.90 7.05
C ALA A 129 -21.97 -2.74 7.58
N PHE A 130 -21.05 -2.16 8.37
CA PHE A 130 -19.96 -2.93 8.93
C PHE A 130 -20.46 -3.99 9.91
N PHE A 131 -21.25 -3.59 10.90
CA PHE A 131 -21.72 -4.50 11.94
C PHE A 131 -22.84 -5.42 11.46
N ASP A 132 -23.76 -4.90 10.63
CA ASP A 132 -24.93 -5.65 10.19
C ASP A 132 -24.62 -6.64 9.06
N PHE A 133 -23.62 -6.35 8.23
CA PHE A 133 -23.34 -7.15 7.03
C PHE A 133 -21.87 -7.56 6.89
N VAL A 134 -20.94 -6.60 6.86
CA VAL A 134 -19.54 -6.88 6.46
C VAL A 134 -18.87 -7.80 7.45
N LEU A 135 -18.98 -7.56 8.75
CA LEU A 135 -18.30 -8.35 9.77
C LEU A 135 -18.82 -9.80 9.85
N PRO A 136 -20.14 -10.06 9.88
CA PRO A 136 -20.67 -11.41 9.76
C PRO A 136 -20.25 -12.11 8.47
N THR A 137 -20.39 -11.44 7.32
CA THR A 137 -20.05 -12.02 6.00
C THR A 137 -18.56 -12.31 5.87
N MET A 138 -17.70 -11.41 6.37
CA MET A 138 -16.26 -11.61 6.47
C MET A 138 -15.91 -12.83 7.32
N SER A 139 -16.62 -13.02 8.44
CA SER A 139 -16.41 -14.16 9.34
C SER A 139 -16.78 -15.48 8.67
N ARG A 140 -17.93 -15.56 7.99
CA ARG A 140 -18.34 -16.71 7.17
C ARG A 140 -17.32 -17.01 6.07
N TYR A 141 -16.94 -15.99 5.30
CA TYR A 141 -15.95 -16.13 4.23
C TYR A 141 -14.60 -16.68 4.72
N ILE A 142 -14.19 -16.32 5.94
CA ILE A 142 -12.97 -16.87 6.55
C ILE A 142 -13.16 -18.34 6.96
N LEU A 143 -14.31 -18.67 7.55
CA LEU A 143 -14.68 -20.03 7.96
C LEU A 143 -14.74 -21.01 6.77
N ASP A 144 -15.17 -20.55 5.60
CA ASP A 144 -15.23 -21.34 4.35
C ASP A 144 -13.86 -21.50 3.68
N GLY A 145 -12.87 -20.72 4.12
CA GLY A 145 -11.50 -20.70 3.58
C GLY A 145 -10.82 -22.07 3.46
N PRO A 146 -10.86 -22.95 4.48
CA PRO A 146 -10.24 -24.26 4.41
C PRO A 146 -10.78 -25.12 3.25
N GLU A 147 -12.04 -24.98 2.86
CA GLU A 147 -12.62 -25.74 1.75
C GLU A 147 -12.33 -25.06 0.41
N THR A 148 -12.47 -23.74 0.36
CA THR A 148 -12.38 -22.96 -0.88
C THR A 148 -10.95 -22.70 -1.36
N LEU A 149 -9.95 -22.75 -0.47
CA LEU A 149 -8.55 -22.42 -0.78
C LEU A 149 -7.61 -23.63 -0.74
N GLN A 150 -8.16 -24.85 -0.69
CA GLN A 150 -7.37 -26.08 -0.74
C GLN A 150 -6.68 -26.24 -2.12
N GLY A 151 -5.36 -26.06 -2.15
CA GLY A 151 -4.52 -26.35 -3.32
C GLY A 151 -3.79 -25.14 -3.91
N ASP A 152 -4.33 -23.93 -3.71
CA ASP A 152 -3.81 -22.71 -4.34
C ASP A 152 -2.96 -21.87 -3.37
N ARG A 153 -1.93 -22.48 -2.79
CA ARG A 153 -1.01 -21.74 -1.91
C ARG A 153 0.04 -20.99 -2.71
N PRO A 154 0.03 -19.65 -2.71
CA PRO A 154 1.05 -18.89 -3.40
C PRO A 154 2.41 -19.11 -2.75
N LYS A 155 3.43 -19.25 -3.61
CA LYS A 155 4.82 -19.22 -3.18
C LYS A 155 5.16 -17.80 -2.73
N LEU A 156 5.87 -17.69 -1.62
CA LEU A 156 6.36 -16.40 -1.15
C LEU A 156 7.48 -15.92 -2.06
N LEU A 157 7.44 -14.63 -2.41
CA LEU A 157 8.53 -13.94 -3.05
C LEU A 157 9.59 -13.65 -1.98
N VAL A 158 10.69 -14.37 -2.06
CA VAL A 158 11.83 -14.30 -1.13
C VAL A 158 12.83 -13.24 -1.62
N LYS A 159 13.41 -12.50 -0.69
CA LYS A 159 14.40 -11.46 -0.96
C LYS A 159 15.61 -12.02 -1.72
N GLY A 160 16.15 -11.25 -2.66
CA GLY A 160 17.28 -11.64 -3.50
C GLY A 160 16.94 -12.69 -4.55
N ARG A 161 15.65 -12.96 -4.83
CA ARG A 161 15.24 -13.88 -5.91
C ARG A 161 14.23 -13.24 -6.85
N ASN A 162 14.45 -13.41 -8.15
CA ASN A 162 13.46 -13.14 -9.18
C ASN A 162 12.28 -14.11 -9.05
N GLY A 163 11.05 -13.61 -9.18
CA GLY A 163 9.87 -14.45 -9.19
C GLY A 163 8.59 -13.63 -9.33
N SER A 164 7.51 -14.31 -9.71
CA SER A 164 6.17 -13.75 -9.72
C SER A 164 5.18 -14.73 -9.11
N VAL A 165 4.11 -14.17 -8.57
CA VAL A 165 2.97 -14.91 -8.07
C VAL A 165 1.70 -14.20 -8.52
N THR A 166 0.74 -14.97 -9.01
CA THR A 166 -0.57 -14.49 -9.42
C THR A 166 -1.59 -15.14 -8.51
N ILE A 167 -2.41 -14.33 -7.84
CA ILE A 167 -3.46 -14.80 -6.95
C ILE A 167 -4.81 -14.29 -7.44
N SER A 168 -5.88 -15.06 -7.21
CA SER A 168 -7.24 -14.61 -7.48
C SER A 168 -7.65 -13.47 -6.54
N SER A 169 -8.61 -12.64 -6.97
CA SER A 169 -9.24 -11.67 -6.08
C SER A 169 -9.88 -12.32 -4.85
N ARG A 170 -10.38 -13.56 -4.97
CA ARG A 170 -10.87 -14.36 -3.83
C ARG A 170 -9.80 -14.59 -2.76
N LEU A 171 -8.60 -15.02 -3.17
CA LEU A 171 -7.50 -15.21 -2.23
C LEU A 171 -7.00 -13.87 -1.67
N SER A 172 -6.99 -12.81 -2.48
CA SER A 172 -6.66 -11.45 -2.01
C SER A 172 -7.62 -10.98 -0.92
N LEU A 173 -8.93 -11.13 -1.16
CA LEU A 173 -9.99 -10.85 -0.19
C LEU A 173 -9.80 -11.67 1.09
N TYR A 174 -9.53 -12.97 0.96
CA TYR A 174 -9.29 -13.83 2.12
C TYR A 174 -8.11 -13.37 2.98
N ILE A 175 -7.00 -12.99 2.34
CA ILE A 175 -5.83 -12.43 3.01
C ILE A 175 -6.20 -11.14 3.75
N LEU A 176 -6.97 -10.25 3.12
CA LEU A 176 -7.33 -8.97 3.74
C LEU A 176 -8.36 -9.11 4.86
N CYS A 177 -9.38 -9.94 4.69
CA CYS A 177 -10.34 -10.29 5.74
C CYS A 177 -9.62 -10.90 6.94
N SER A 178 -8.76 -11.89 6.70
CA SER A 178 -7.94 -12.50 7.75
C SER A 178 -6.99 -11.49 8.41
N GLY A 179 -6.40 -10.59 7.63
CA GLY A 179 -5.52 -9.53 8.12
C GLY A 179 -6.27 -8.48 8.96
N PHE A 180 -7.48 -8.11 8.56
CA PHE A 180 -8.34 -7.16 9.25
C PHE A 180 -8.72 -7.69 10.65
N LEU A 181 -9.09 -8.96 10.73
CA LEU A 181 -9.33 -9.68 11.98
C LEU A 181 -8.06 -10.15 12.71
N CYS A 182 -6.88 -9.78 12.21
CA CYS A 182 -5.56 -10.10 12.79
C CYS A 182 -5.27 -11.60 12.95
N LEU A 183 -5.80 -12.44 12.05
CA LEU A 183 -5.70 -13.89 12.08
C LEU A 183 -4.46 -14.46 11.37
N LEU A 184 -3.82 -13.67 10.49
CA LEU A 184 -2.72 -14.21 9.69
C LEU A 184 -1.49 -14.49 10.57
N PRO A 185 -0.88 -15.69 10.46
CA PRO A 185 0.29 -16.04 11.25
C PRO A 185 1.45 -15.05 11.04
N SER A 186 2.12 -14.68 12.13
CA SER A 186 3.25 -13.76 12.06
C SER A 186 4.46 -14.42 11.39
N ASN A 187 4.81 -13.96 10.19
CA ASN A 187 6.04 -14.36 9.52
C ASN A 187 7.11 -13.26 9.71
N PRO A 188 8.23 -13.54 10.40
CA PRO A 188 9.26 -12.53 10.68
C PRO A 188 9.99 -12.02 9.43
N ARG A 189 9.82 -12.69 8.28
CA ARG A 189 10.43 -12.27 7.00
C ARG A 189 9.53 -11.34 6.19
N LEU A 190 8.23 -11.33 6.47
CA LEU A 190 7.25 -10.55 5.73
C LEU A 190 6.88 -9.27 6.49
N ALA A 191 6.37 -8.28 5.77
CA ALA A 191 5.62 -7.22 6.43
C ALA A 191 4.31 -7.82 6.95
N SER A 192 3.89 -7.46 8.16
CA SER A 192 2.65 -8.01 8.71
C SER A 192 1.45 -7.45 7.94
N PRO A 193 0.62 -8.30 7.32
CA PRO A 193 -0.65 -7.90 6.70
C PRO A 193 -1.75 -7.68 7.75
N ASN A 194 -1.49 -7.95 9.03
CA ASN A 194 -2.48 -7.76 10.09
C ASN A 194 -2.67 -6.28 10.42
N PHE A 195 -3.92 -5.89 10.62
CA PHE A 195 -4.35 -4.51 10.89
C PHE A 195 -4.08 -4.09 12.34
N LYS A 196 -3.30 -4.86 13.07
CA LYS A 196 -2.92 -4.54 14.45
C LYS A 196 -2.29 -3.15 14.58
N ARG A 197 -1.43 -2.75 13.63
CA ARG A 197 -0.80 -1.42 13.69
C ARG A 197 -1.77 -0.28 13.35
N PHE A 198 -2.85 -0.61 12.64
CA PHE A 198 -3.91 0.31 12.29
C PHE A 198 -4.72 0.67 13.55
N PHE A 199 -5.06 -0.34 14.37
CA PHE A 199 -5.86 -0.17 15.60
C PHE A 199 -5.07 0.18 16.89
N TYR A 200 -3.74 0.16 16.86
CA TYR A 200 -2.88 0.40 18.03
C TYR A 200 -2.26 1.82 18.09
N ARG A 201 -2.08 2.45 16.93
CA ARG A 201 -1.31 3.70 16.80
C ARG A 201 -2.06 4.78 16.08
N SER A 202 -3.34 4.59 15.83
CA SER A 202 -4.22 5.68 15.48
C SER A 202 -4.34 6.54 16.73
N ASN A 203 -3.39 7.47 16.94
CA ASN A 203 -3.66 8.62 17.79
C ASN A 203 -5.07 9.08 17.40
N SER A 204 -6.06 8.85 18.25
CA SER A 204 -7.47 9.03 17.87
C SER A 204 -7.75 10.48 17.44
N SER A 205 -6.82 11.38 17.73
CA SER A 205 -6.72 12.73 17.19
C SER A 205 -6.31 12.87 15.72
N VAL A 206 -6.07 11.79 14.97
CA VAL A 206 -5.63 11.82 13.57
C VAL A 206 -6.79 11.42 12.66
N PRO A 207 -7.54 12.40 12.08
CA PRO A 207 -8.76 12.13 11.31
C PRO A 207 -8.52 11.25 10.09
N THR A 208 -7.28 11.23 9.57
CA THR A 208 -6.95 10.46 8.38
C THR A 208 -7.10 8.95 8.60
N GLN A 209 -7.01 8.44 9.84
CA GLN A 209 -7.20 7.00 10.11
C GLN A 209 -8.66 6.58 9.92
N ALA A 210 -9.62 7.39 10.36
CA ALA A 210 -11.04 7.12 10.14
C ALA A 210 -11.38 7.13 8.64
N HIS A 211 -10.78 8.03 7.86
CA HIS A 211 -10.93 8.02 6.40
C HIS A 211 -10.29 6.78 5.75
N LYS A 212 -9.17 6.27 6.27
CA LYS A 212 -8.59 4.99 5.80
C LYS A 212 -9.51 3.82 6.13
N LEU A 213 -10.11 3.81 7.33
CA LEU A 213 -11.11 2.82 7.71
C LEU A 213 -12.29 2.84 6.73
N ALA A 214 -12.81 4.03 6.39
CA ALA A 214 -13.86 4.17 5.38
C ALA A 214 -13.45 3.57 4.02
N CYS A 215 -12.20 3.74 3.58
CA CYS A 215 -11.71 3.13 2.34
C CYS A 215 -11.71 1.59 2.40
N PHE A 216 -11.29 1.01 3.54
CA PHE A 216 -11.34 -0.44 3.74
C PHE A 216 -12.76 -0.98 3.78
N LEU A 217 -13.69 -0.25 4.41
CA LEU A 217 -15.09 -0.65 4.47
C LEU A 217 -15.76 -0.55 3.10
N ASN A 218 -15.46 0.48 2.29
CA ASN A 218 -15.87 0.53 0.88
C ASN A 218 -15.36 -0.68 0.09
N TYR A 219 -14.13 -1.12 0.35
CA TYR A 219 -13.60 -2.34 -0.26
C TYR A 219 -14.35 -3.59 0.19
N PHE A 220 -14.51 -3.81 1.49
CA PHE A 220 -15.14 -5.03 2.01
C PHE A 220 -16.62 -5.11 1.66
N THR A 221 -17.36 -3.99 1.73
CA THR A 221 -18.75 -3.92 1.26
C THR A 221 -18.84 -4.39 -0.19
N GLN A 222 -18.08 -3.80 -1.11
CA GLN A 222 -18.12 -4.21 -2.52
C GLN A 222 -17.60 -5.64 -2.75
N ALA A 223 -16.48 -6.01 -2.14
CA ALA A 223 -15.82 -7.30 -2.37
C ALA A 223 -16.58 -8.48 -1.74
N LEU A 224 -17.34 -8.26 -0.67
CA LEU A 224 -18.27 -9.22 -0.08
C LEU A 224 -19.69 -9.11 -0.68
N GLY A 225 -19.87 -8.23 -1.66
CA GLY A 225 -21.10 -8.13 -2.42
C GLY A 225 -22.23 -7.36 -1.75
N TYR A 226 -21.95 -6.54 -0.74
CA TYR A 226 -22.92 -5.56 -0.29
C TYR A 226 -23.27 -4.64 -1.46
N ALA A 227 -24.40 -4.91 -2.10
CA ALA A 227 -25.07 -3.95 -2.93
C ALA A 227 -25.76 -3.01 -1.92
N PRO A 228 -25.23 -1.80 -1.64
CA PRO A 228 -26.04 -0.83 -0.95
C PRO A 228 -27.31 -0.75 -1.79
N LEU A 229 -28.44 -1.15 -1.19
CA LEU A 229 -29.75 -1.22 -1.83
C LEU A 229 -29.80 -0.06 -2.80
N ARG A 230 -29.74 -0.33 -4.12
CA ARG A 230 -29.78 0.73 -5.14
C ARG A 230 -30.83 1.70 -4.64
N PRO A 231 -30.51 3.00 -4.43
CA PRO A 231 -31.41 3.93 -3.75
C PRO A 231 -32.79 3.67 -4.33
N ALA A 232 -33.67 3.13 -3.48
CA ALA A 232 -34.84 2.38 -3.93
C ALA A 232 -35.45 3.17 -5.07
N THR A 233 -35.49 2.57 -6.27
CA THR A 233 -36.07 3.24 -7.44
C THR A 233 -37.39 3.79 -6.95
N PRO A 234 -37.58 5.12 -6.85
CA PRO A 234 -38.63 5.69 -6.03
C PRO A 234 -39.91 5.01 -6.44
N GLU A 235 -40.52 4.28 -5.51
CA GLU A 235 -41.73 3.54 -5.83
C GLU A 235 -42.69 4.55 -6.46
N PRO A 236 -43.24 4.24 -7.64
CA PRO A 236 -44.21 5.14 -8.26
C PRO A 236 -45.27 5.44 -7.19
N PRO A 237 -45.60 6.74 -6.96
CA PRO A 237 -46.44 7.15 -5.85
C PRO A 237 -47.68 6.26 -5.80
N SER A 238 -47.79 5.43 -4.76
CA SER A 238 -48.89 4.49 -4.65
C SER A 238 -50.18 5.30 -4.61
N GLU A 239 -51.08 4.99 -5.55
CA GLU A 239 -52.40 5.61 -5.58
C GLU A 239 -53.11 5.27 -4.28
N ALA A 240 -53.44 6.30 -3.50
CA ALA A 240 -54.07 6.21 -2.20
C ALA A 240 -55.29 5.28 -2.20
N GLY A 241 -55.27 4.23 -1.37
CA GLY A 241 -56.41 3.33 -1.19
C GLY A 241 -56.24 2.36 -0.04
N ASP A 242 -56.94 2.68 1.06
CA ASP A 242 -57.39 1.80 2.16
C ASP A 242 -56.35 1.14 3.09
N GLU A 243 -56.27 1.71 4.29
CA GLU A 243 -55.66 1.14 5.51
C GLU A 243 -56.39 -0.15 5.91
N ALA A 244 -55.85 -1.31 5.55
CA ALA A 244 -56.21 -2.60 6.13
C ALA A 244 -55.09 -3.07 7.06
N ALA A 245 -55.46 -3.57 8.24
CA ALA A 245 -54.55 -4.12 9.23
C ALA A 245 -53.63 -5.18 8.60
N VAL A 246 -52.33 -4.87 8.54
CA VAL A 246 -51.30 -5.80 8.07
C VAL A 246 -51.17 -6.89 9.14
N ASP A 247 -51.41 -8.13 8.72
CA ASP A 247 -51.36 -9.33 9.57
C ASP A 247 -49.91 -9.55 10.03
N GLU A 248 -49.65 -9.70 11.34
CA GLU A 248 -48.31 -9.99 11.89
C GLU A 248 -47.67 -11.28 11.31
N ALA A 249 -48.49 -12.14 10.68
CA ALA A 249 -48.02 -13.33 9.97
C ALA A 249 -47.27 -13.00 8.66
N GLU A 250 -47.57 -11.87 8.01
CA GLU A 250 -46.84 -11.44 6.80
C GLU A 250 -45.43 -10.94 7.14
N GLU A 251 -45.25 -10.30 8.30
CA GLU A 251 -43.94 -9.76 8.72
C GLU A 251 -42.91 -10.87 8.99
N LEU A 252 -43.34 -12.03 9.53
CA LEU A 252 -42.47 -13.18 9.72
C LEU A 252 -42.06 -13.85 8.40
N ASP A 253 -42.98 -13.95 7.44
CA ASP A 253 -42.71 -14.51 6.11
C ASP A 253 -41.78 -13.58 5.30
N GLU A 254 -41.87 -12.26 5.50
CA GLU A 254 -40.91 -11.31 4.93
C GLU A 254 -39.50 -11.43 5.54
N VAL A 255 -39.38 -11.67 6.85
CA VAL A 255 -38.07 -11.88 7.50
C VAL A 255 -37.41 -13.16 7.00
N GLU A 256 -38.15 -14.27 6.88
CA GLU A 256 -37.61 -15.55 6.39
C GLU A 256 -37.18 -15.44 4.91
N LYS A 257 -38.00 -14.81 4.06
CA LYS A 257 -37.62 -14.50 2.67
C LYS A 257 -36.39 -13.60 2.57
N ARG A 258 -36.20 -12.69 3.53
CA ARG A 258 -35.01 -11.82 3.56
C ARG A 258 -33.74 -12.60 3.86
N VAL A 259 -33.80 -13.62 4.72
CA VAL A 259 -32.66 -14.50 5.03
C VAL A 259 -32.30 -15.38 3.84
N GLU A 260 -33.28 -16.01 3.17
CA GLU A 260 -33.00 -16.80 1.96
C GLU A 260 -32.44 -15.96 0.82
N TYR A 261 -32.90 -14.71 0.68
CA TYR A 261 -32.35 -13.76 -0.29
C TYR A 261 -30.90 -13.37 0.02
N GLU A 262 -30.53 -13.22 1.29
CA GLU A 262 -29.15 -12.94 1.70
C GLU A 262 -28.19 -14.07 1.32
N ASP A 263 -28.60 -15.33 1.48
CA ASP A 263 -27.75 -16.50 1.16
C ASP A 263 -27.61 -16.73 -0.36
N ALA A 264 -28.70 -16.61 -1.13
CA ALA A 264 -28.65 -16.72 -2.59
C ALA A 264 -27.90 -15.53 -3.24
N ALA A 265 -28.09 -14.32 -2.72
CA ALA A 265 -27.34 -13.15 -3.16
C ALA A 265 -25.85 -13.32 -2.82
N TYR A 266 -25.50 -13.85 -1.65
CA TYR A 266 -24.11 -14.13 -1.30
C TYR A 266 -23.45 -15.08 -2.31
N GLU A 267 -24.10 -16.17 -2.71
CA GLU A 267 -23.56 -17.08 -3.74
C GLU A 267 -23.39 -16.39 -5.11
N GLU A 268 -24.41 -15.67 -5.59
CA GLU A 268 -24.36 -14.96 -6.88
C GLU A 268 -23.31 -13.83 -6.87
N LEU A 269 -23.13 -13.16 -5.73
CA LEU A 269 -22.14 -12.10 -5.54
C LEU A 269 -20.72 -12.66 -5.41
N VAL A 270 -20.55 -13.78 -4.72
CA VAL A 270 -19.30 -14.56 -4.73
C VAL A 270 -18.97 -15.01 -6.15
N GLU A 271 -19.98 -15.28 -6.99
CA GLU A 271 -19.81 -15.61 -8.40
C GLU A 271 -19.46 -14.37 -9.26
N LEU A 272 -20.13 -13.23 -9.05
CA LEU A 272 -19.88 -11.95 -9.75
C LEU A 272 -18.51 -11.36 -9.42
N ASN A 273 -18.11 -11.35 -8.15
CA ASN A 273 -16.77 -10.99 -7.71
C ASN A 273 -15.73 -12.05 -8.11
N SER A 274 -16.16 -13.26 -8.46
CA SER A 274 -15.29 -14.28 -9.06
C SER A 274 -15.13 -14.21 -10.55
N LYS A 275 -15.80 -13.26 -11.25
CA LYS A 275 -15.40 -12.93 -12.62
C LYS A 275 -13.93 -12.53 -12.58
N GLU A 276 -13.14 -13.50 -13.04
CA GLU A 276 -11.71 -13.69 -12.88
C GLU A 276 -10.92 -12.36 -12.89
N ALA A 277 -10.75 -11.76 -11.72
CA ALA A 277 -9.66 -10.81 -11.52
C ALA A 277 -8.55 -11.49 -10.75
N TYR A 278 -7.34 -11.11 -11.16
CA TYR A 278 -6.13 -11.62 -10.60
C TYR A 278 -5.23 -10.46 -10.22
N LEU A 279 -4.60 -10.61 -9.07
CA LEU A 279 -3.52 -9.75 -8.61
C LEU A 279 -2.19 -10.46 -8.88
N ARG A 280 -1.32 -9.84 -9.65
CA ARG A 280 0.03 -10.32 -9.88
C ARG A 280 1.02 -9.50 -9.07
N VAL A 281 1.84 -10.17 -8.28
CA VAL A 281 2.98 -9.59 -7.56
C VAL A 281 4.25 -10.18 -8.17
N ALA A 282 5.16 -9.33 -8.63
CA ALA A 282 6.42 -9.74 -9.22
C ALA A 282 7.59 -9.07 -8.49
N ARG A 283 8.50 -9.87 -7.94
CA ARG A 283 9.80 -9.39 -7.46
C ARG A 283 10.80 -9.50 -8.59
N ARG A 284 11.55 -8.42 -8.80
CA ARG A 284 12.70 -8.38 -9.70
C ARG A 284 13.97 -8.07 -8.93
N VAL A 285 15.00 -8.85 -9.20
CA VAL A 285 16.35 -8.73 -8.68
C VAL A 285 17.26 -8.55 -9.88
N VAL A 286 18.02 -7.46 -9.87
CA VAL A 286 18.80 -7.06 -11.04
C VAL A 286 20.22 -7.58 -10.83
N GLU A 287 20.47 -8.81 -11.30
CA GLU A 287 21.74 -9.54 -11.10
C GLU A 287 22.78 -9.17 -12.18
N ASP A 288 22.39 -8.99 -13.44
CA ASP A 288 23.31 -8.92 -14.58
C ASP A 288 23.89 -7.53 -14.91
N ILE A 289 23.54 -6.51 -14.12
CA ILE A 289 23.92 -5.11 -14.39
C ILE A 289 24.78 -4.52 -13.26
N ALA A 290 24.95 -5.25 -12.15
CA ALA A 290 25.79 -4.83 -11.04
C ALA A 290 27.12 -5.62 -11.08
N PRO A 291 28.28 -4.96 -11.24
CA PRO A 291 29.55 -5.62 -10.99
C PRO A 291 29.63 -6.02 -9.52
N GLU A 292 30.35 -7.10 -9.24
CA GLU A 292 30.42 -7.75 -7.92
C GLU A 292 30.93 -6.88 -6.76
N ARG A 293 31.35 -5.63 -7.00
CA ARG A 293 31.86 -4.71 -5.97
C ARG A 293 31.10 -3.38 -5.95
N PRO A 294 30.74 -2.86 -4.75
CA PRO A 294 30.23 -1.50 -4.61
C PRO A 294 31.27 -0.49 -5.13
N PRO A 295 30.83 0.68 -5.64
CA PRO A 295 31.71 1.62 -6.32
C PRO A 295 32.78 2.14 -5.35
N SER A 296 34.06 1.95 -5.70
CA SER A 296 35.15 2.78 -5.19
C SER A 296 35.17 4.12 -5.96
N GLU A 297 35.90 5.14 -5.51
CA GLU A 297 36.03 6.42 -6.25
C GLU A 297 36.49 6.24 -7.71
N GLY A 298 37.19 5.14 -8.03
CA GLY A 298 37.57 4.78 -9.40
C GLY A 298 36.44 4.20 -10.27
N TRP A 299 35.21 4.08 -9.77
CA TRP A 299 34.07 3.51 -10.50
C TRP A 299 33.30 4.52 -11.35
N LEU A 300 33.62 5.81 -11.20
CA LEU A 300 33.27 6.84 -12.19
C LEU A 300 34.11 6.72 -13.47
N ASP A 301 34.83 5.60 -13.66
CA ASP A 301 35.53 5.32 -14.92
C ASP A 301 34.52 5.45 -16.06
N GLU A 302 34.81 6.39 -16.95
CA GLU A 302 33.87 6.93 -17.92
C GLU A 302 33.26 5.83 -18.79
N ASP A 303 33.93 4.69 -18.97
CA ASP A 303 33.65 3.63 -19.95
C ASP A 303 32.24 3.04 -19.91
N TRP A 304 31.65 2.76 -18.74
CA TRP A 304 30.32 2.15 -18.71
C TRP A 304 29.21 3.14 -19.07
N TRP A 305 29.21 4.32 -18.43
CA TRP A 305 28.26 5.39 -18.76
C TRP A 305 28.51 5.98 -20.14
N SER A 306 29.78 6.01 -20.57
CA SER A 306 30.16 6.49 -21.89
C SER A 306 29.71 5.59 -23.03
N SER A 307 29.50 4.31 -22.75
CA SER A 307 28.92 3.36 -23.71
C SER A 307 27.41 3.52 -23.88
N CYS A 308 26.72 4.26 -23.00
CA CYS A 308 25.28 4.48 -23.11
C CYS A 308 24.94 5.50 -24.21
N SER A 309 24.53 4.98 -25.36
CA SER A 309 24.19 5.76 -26.57
C SER A 309 22.67 5.93 -26.79
N ALA A 310 21.85 5.61 -25.79
CA ALA A 310 20.40 5.75 -25.91
C ALA A 310 20.00 7.22 -26.19
N SER A 311 19.02 7.43 -27.06
CA SER A 311 18.43 8.75 -27.32
C SER A 311 17.32 9.07 -26.33
N LEU A 312 17.01 10.35 -26.10
CA LEU A 312 15.90 10.71 -25.22
C LEU A 312 14.53 10.32 -25.77
N SER A 313 13.78 9.55 -24.99
CA SER A 313 12.38 9.21 -25.24
C SER A 313 11.47 10.42 -25.00
N LYS A 314 10.30 10.40 -25.67
CA LYS A 314 9.30 11.48 -25.58
C LYS A 314 8.68 11.50 -24.19
N VAL A 315 8.67 12.67 -23.55
CA VAL A 315 8.02 12.92 -22.25
C VAL A 315 6.74 13.71 -22.49
N GLY A 316 5.59 13.14 -22.13
CA GLY A 316 4.29 13.78 -22.13
C GLY A 316 3.95 14.29 -20.74
N ILE A 317 4.21 15.56 -20.47
CA ILE A 317 3.78 16.17 -19.21
C ILE A 317 2.28 16.45 -19.33
N LEU A 318 1.45 15.73 -18.56
CA LEU A 318 -0.01 15.79 -18.68
C LEU A 318 -0.52 17.10 -18.07
N GLU A 319 -1.19 17.94 -18.88
CA GLU A 319 -1.89 19.13 -18.37
C GLU A 319 -3.02 18.65 -17.46
N THR A 320 -2.93 18.99 -16.18
CA THR A 320 -4.09 18.91 -15.32
C THR A 320 -5.02 20.02 -15.78
N THR A 321 -6.23 19.61 -16.15
CA THR A 321 -7.22 20.51 -16.72
C THR A 321 -7.38 21.72 -15.80
N THR A 322 -7.27 22.90 -16.41
CA THR A 322 -7.41 24.20 -15.78
C THR A 322 -8.56 24.20 -14.79
N ASN A 323 -8.29 24.66 -13.56
CA ASN A 323 -9.32 25.03 -12.60
C ASN A 323 -10.14 26.18 -13.21
N GLU A 324 -11.08 25.90 -14.10
CA GLU A 324 -12.09 26.88 -14.47
C GLU A 324 -12.91 27.16 -13.20
N PRO A 325 -12.94 28.40 -12.71
CA PRO A 325 -13.77 28.74 -11.57
C PRO A 325 -15.23 28.52 -11.97
N ILE A 326 -15.85 27.47 -11.43
CA ILE A 326 -17.30 27.27 -11.56
C ILE A 326 -17.96 28.45 -10.86
N THR A 327 -18.53 29.36 -11.65
CA THR A 327 -19.31 30.48 -11.14
C THR A 327 -20.57 29.96 -10.46
N GLU A 328 -20.61 30.18 -9.15
CA GLU A 328 -21.70 30.10 -8.19
C GLU A 328 -23.10 29.81 -8.74
N SER A 329 -23.61 28.61 -8.44
CA SER A 329 -25.04 28.39 -8.20
C SER A 329 -25.25 27.56 -6.93
N GLY A 330 -25.27 28.23 -5.78
CA GLY A 330 -26.24 28.00 -4.70
C GLY A 330 -26.30 26.67 -3.94
N SER A 331 -25.35 25.76 -4.06
CA SER A 331 -25.22 24.62 -3.13
C SER A 331 -23.75 24.38 -2.80
N CYS A 332 -23.50 23.93 -1.56
CA CYS A 332 -22.23 23.60 -0.90
C CYS A 332 -20.95 23.73 -1.77
N PRO A 333 -19.89 24.48 -1.36
CA PRO A 333 -18.69 24.67 -2.16
C PRO A 333 -18.06 23.31 -2.49
N THR A 334 -18.33 22.81 -3.69
CA THR A 334 -17.70 21.65 -4.28
C THR A 334 -16.28 22.07 -4.62
N PHE A 335 -15.37 21.92 -3.65
CA PHE A 335 -13.95 21.81 -3.97
C PHE A 335 -13.85 20.65 -4.97
N LEU A 336 -13.39 20.94 -6.19
CA LEU A 336 -13.12 19.88 -7.16
C LEU A 336 -12.19 18.87 -6.47
N PRO A 337 -12.63 17.62 -6.29
CA PRO A 337 -11.79 16.61 -5.67
C PRO A 337 -10.47 16.54 -6.46
N TYR A 338 -9.36 16.34 -5.75
CA TYR A 338 -8.19 15.69 -6.36
C TYR A 338 -8.63 14.28 -6.74
N SER A 339 -9.44 14.19 -7.77
CA SER A 339 -9.97 12.95 -8.26
C SER A 339 -8.90 12.44 -9.19
N MET A 340 -8.15 11.45 -8.69
CA MET A 340 -7.42 10.57 -9.59
C MET A 340 -8.35 10.02 -10.68
N ALA A 341 -9.70 10.09 -10.60
CA ALA A 341 -10.61 9.57 -11.63
C ALA A 341 -10.42 10.25 -13.00
N ASP A 342 -10.34 11.59 -13.09
CA ASP A 342 -10.20 12.27 -14.39
C ASP A 342 -8.81 12.05 -15.01
N SER A 343 -7.80 11.83 -14.16
CA SER A 343 -6.48 11.39 -14.60
C SER A 343 -6.39 9.88 -14.83
N ASP A 344 -7.22 9.06 -14.18
CA ASP A 344 -7.12 7.59 -14.16
C ASP A 344 -7.50 7.01 -15.51
N ASP A 345 -8.52 7.56 -16.17
CA ASP A 345 -8.84 7.20 -17.56
C ASP A 345 -7.63 7.51 -18.46
N LYS A 346 -6.93 8.62 -18.17
CA LYS A 346 -5.67 8.98 -18.84
C LYS A 346 -4.47 8.16 -18.36
N LEU A 347 -4.57 7.42 -17.25
CA LEU A 347 -3.51 6.56 -16.69
C LEU A 347 -3.79 5.07 -16.93
N THR A 348 -4.92 4.74 -17.54
CA THR A 348 -5.27 3.37 -17.92
C THR A 348 -4.19 2.80 -18.85
N GLY A 349 -3.65 1.63 -18.49
CA GLY A 349 -2.54 1.00 -19.21
C GLY A 349 -1.16 1.63 -18.92
N LYS A 350 -1.04 2.49 -17.90
CA LYS A 350 0.22 3.13 -17.53
C LYS A 350 0.73 2.60 -16.19
N THR A 351 2.05 2.47 -16.09
CA THR A 351 2.73 2.08 -14.84
C THR A 351 2.85 3.27 -13.90
N LEU A 352 2.32 3.14 -12.68
CA LEU A 352 2.46 4.10 -11.60
C LEU A 352 3.69 3.79 -10.76
N PHE A 353 4.43 4.82 -10.37
CA PHE A 353 5.64 4.64 -9.56
C PHE A 353 5.38 4.93 -8.09
N GLY A 354 5.57 3.90 -7.27
CA GLY A 354 5.72 4.04 -5.83
C GLY A 354 7.18 4.27 -5.47
N LEU A 355 7.46 5.41 -4.81
CA LEU A 355 8.71 5.63 -4.10
C LEU A 355 8.66 4.94 -2.74
N THR A 356 8.89 3.62 -2.73
CA THR A 356 8.59 2.86 -1.54
C THR A 356 9.68 2.99 -0.50
N SER A 357 9.24 2.85 0.75
CA SER A 357 10.07 2.21 1.76
C SER A 357 10.56 0.84 1.27
N ASN A 358 11.40 0.16 2.03
CA ASN A 358 11.73 -1.24 1.72
C ASN A 358 10.53 -2.21 1.83
N LYS A 359 9.36 -1.72 2.28
CA LYS A 359 8.11 -2.47 2.32
C LYS A 359 7.17 -1.93 1.23
N PRO A 360 6.48 -2.81 0.48
CA PRO A 360 5.46 -2.36 -0.45
C PRO A 360 4.39 -1.56 0.32
N PHE A 361 3.97 -0.42 -0.23
CA PHE A 361 2.97 0.49 0.36
C PHE A 361 3.32 1.09 1.72
N GLY A 362 4.61 1.18 2.07
CA GLY A 362 5.06 1.98 3.21
C GLY A 362 4.41 1.59 4.55
N ASP A 363 3.73 2.55 5.17
CA ASP A 363 2.99 2.38 6.43
C ASP A 363 1.47 2.46 6.20
N ALA A 364 0.97 1.87 5.10
CA ALA A 364 -0.45 1.85 4.74
C ALA A 364 -1.35 1.23 5.81
N LEU A 365 -0.86 0.23 6.56
CA LEU A 365 -1.58 -0.34 7.71
C LEU A 365 -1.24 0.35 9.05
N GLY A 366 -0.62 1.52 9.00
CA GLY A 366 -0.27 2.36 10.14
C GLY A 366 -0.61 3.82 9.89
N LEU A 367 0.27 4.73 10.28
CA LEU A 367 0.03 6.18 10.23
C LEU A 367 0.34 6.80 8.86
N GLY A 368 0.90 6.03 7.92
CA GLY A 368 1.24 6.53 6.59
C GLY A 368 0.01 6.95 5.79
N THR A 369 0.10 8.12 5.17
CA THR A 369 -0.87 8.70 4.22
C THR A 369 -0.14 9.39 3.06
N GLY A 370 1.07 8.91 2.73
CA GLY A 370 1.78 9.33 1.53
C GLY A 370 1.09 8.81 0.27
N VAL A 371 1.72 9.01 -0.88
CA VAL A 371 1.08 8.68 -2.16
C VAL A 371 0.86 7.18 -2.35
N GLU A 372 1.76 6.36 -1.82
CA GLU A 372 1.62 4.90 -1.90
C GLU A 372 0.55 4.36 -0.96
N GLU A 373 0.48 4.93 0.25
CA GLU A 373 -0.58 4.59 1.19
C GLU A 373 -1.92 5.03 0.64
N ALA A 374 -2.01 6.23 0.06
CA ALA A 374 -3.20 6.74 -0.61
C ALA A 374 -3.63 5.82 -1.76
N TYR A 375 -2.68 5.40 -2.61
CA TYR A 375 -2.94 4.42 -3.66
C TYR A 375 -3.50 3.10 -3.09
N ALA A 376 -2.90 2.59 -2.01
CA ALA A 376 -3.36 1.37 -1.36
C ALA A 376 -4.73 1.53 -0.69
N MET A 377 -5.15 2.75 -0.33
CA MET A 377 -6.52 3.00 0.14
C MET A 377 -7.52 3.03 -1.01
N GLU A 378 -7.13 3.54 -2.18
CA GLU A 378 -7.96 3.45 -3.39
C GLU A 378 -8.08 2.01 -3.89
N HIS A 379 -7.03 1.19 -3.74
CA HIS A 379 -6.95 -0.18 -4.24
C HIS A 379 -6.57 -1.18 -3.12
N PRO A 380 -7.43 -1.45 -2.12
CA PRO A 380 -7.00 -2.21 -0.94
C PRO A 380 -6.52 -3.64 -1.21
N ASP A 381 -6.99 -4.27 -2.29
CA ASP A 381 -6.56 -5.61 -2.74
C ASP A 381 -5.05 -5.74 -2.93
N VAL A 382 -4.36 -4.67 -3.33
CA VAL A 382 -2.90 -4.67 -3.51
C VAL A 382 -2.15 -4.94 -2.21
N LEU A 383 -2.75 -4.67 -1.04
CA LEU A 383 -2.14 -4.91 0.27
C LEU A 383 -1.95 -6.40 0.57
N ALA A 384 -2.61 -7.30 -0.16
CA ALA A 384 -2.31 -8.73 -0.10
C ALA A 384 -0.83 -9.02 -0.44
N ALA A 385 -0.16 -8.14 -1.20
CA ALA A 385 1.27 -8.25 -1.47
C ALA A 385 2.14 -8.25 -0.19
N LEU A 386 1.68 -7.65 0.92
CA LEU A 386 2.37 -7.69 2.21
C LEU A 386 2.52 -9.12 2.74
N ALA A 387 1.53 -9.99 2.47
CA ALA A 387 1.53 -11.40 2.85
C ALA A 387 2.33 -12.29 1.88
N LEU A 388 2.65 -11.78 0.68
CA LEU A 388 3.25 -12.57 -0.40
C LEU A 388 4.73 -12.24 -0.63
N CYS A 389 5.16 -11.02 -0.29
CA CYS A 389 6.49 -10.52 -0.63
C CYS A 389 7.26 -10.05 0.60
N GLU A 390 8.46 -10.60 0.79
CA GLU A 390 9.40 -10.06 1.78
C GLU A 390 9.67 -8.57 1.50
N PRO A 391 10.03 -7.75 2.50
CA PRO A 391 10.57 -6.43 2.24
C PRO A 391 11.80 -6.53 1.35
N THR A 392 11.93 -5.61 0.42
CA THR A 392 13.06 -5.53 -0.49
C THR A 392 14.37 -5.27 0.24
N SER A 393 15.48 -5.64 -0.40
CA SER A 393 16.79 -5.28 0.10
C SER A 393 17.03 -3.78 0.04
N THR A 394 17.47 -3.21 1.16
CA THR A 394 18.21 -1.94 1.18
C THR A 394 19.71 -2.14 0.91
N GLY A 395 20.14 -3.37 0.61
CA GLY A 395 21.54 -3.75 0.42
C GLY A 395 22.06 -3.50 -1.00
N THR A 396 23.16 -4.16 -1.35
CA THR A 396 23.88 -3.95 -2.62
C THR A 396 23.11 -4.40 -3.85
N VAL A 397 22.20 -5.37 -3.72
CA VAL A 397 21.42 -5.85 -4.85
C VAL A 397 20.11 -5.06 -4.93
N PRO A 398 19.88 -4.33 -6.02
CA PRO A 398 18.67 -3.56 -6.23
C PRO A 398 17.51 -4.50 -6.50
N GLU A 399 16.40 -4.24 -5.81
CA GLU A 399 15.18 -5.00 -5.97
C GLU A 399 14.01 -4.06 -6.26
N GLY A 400 13.11 -4.50 -7.14
CA GLY A 400 11.83 -3.86 -7.40
C GLY A 400 10.69 -4.84 -7.18
N ILE A 401 9.53 -4.30 -6.78
CA ILE A 401 8.28 -5.07 -6.70
C ILE A 401 7.29 -4.42 -7.68
N SER A 402 6.82 -5.18 -8.67
CA SER A 402 5.71 -4.79 -9.54
C SER A 402 4.44 -5.46 -9.03
N ILE A 403 3.34 -4.72 -8.99
CA ILE A 403 2.02 -5.19 -8.58
C ILE A 403 1.03 -4.77 -9.67
N CYS A 404 0.37 -5.74 -10.29
CA CYS A 404 -0.62 -5.53 -11.35
C CYS A 404 -1.96 -6.11 -10.92
N GLY A 405 -3.06 -5.54 -11.42
CA GLY A 405 -4.38 -6.15 -11.24
C GLY A 405 -5.22 -5.60 -10.08
N GLY A 406 -4.73 -4.55 -9.40
CA GLY A 406 -5.50 -3.88 -8.35
C GLY A 406 -6.73 -3.17 -8.93
N ARG A 407 -7.88 -3.32 -8.28
CA ARG A 407 -9.13 -2.61 -8.60
C ARG A 407 -9.32 -1.41 -7.69
N ARG A 408 -9.98 -0.37 -8.19
CA ARG A 408 -10.30 0.80 -7.39
C ARG A 408 -11.64 0.62 -6.67
N TYR A 409 -11.67 0.93 -5.38
CA TYR A 409 -12.84 0.77 -4.51
C TYR A 409 -13.28 2.06 -3.82
N SER A 410 -12.37 3.05 -3.75
CA SER A 410 -12.64 4.32 -3.07
C SER A 410 -12.22 5.50 -3.92
N ILE A 411 -12.98 6.59 -3.77
CA ILE A 411 -12.61 7.93 -4.21
C ILE A 411 -11.96 8.61 -3.01
N ILE A 412 -10.71 9.03 -3.15
CA ILE A 412 -10.02 9.79 -2.11
C ILE A 412 -9.66 11.18 -2.61
N THR A 413 -9.39 12.10 -1.70
CA THR A 413 -8.73 13.37 -2.00
C THR A 413 -7.67 13.70 -0.98
N GLY A 414 -6.67 14.47 -1.42
CA GLY A 414 -5.57 14.90 -0.57
C GLY A 414 -4.60 13.77 -0.20
N ILE A 415 -3.48 14.18 0.39
CA ILE A 415 -2.42 13.30 0.92
C ILE A 415 -1.94 13.84 2.26
N GLY A 416 -1.15 13.07 2.99
CA GLY A 416 -0.61 13.49 4.29
C GLY A 416 -1.74 13.78 5.29
N GLY A 417 -1.67 14.92 5.96
CA GLY A 417 -2.70 15.35 6.91
C GLY A 417 -4.04 15.78 6.29
N SER A 418 -4.11 15.91 4.96
CA SER A 418 -5.34 16.28 4.22
C SER A 418 -6.02 15.09 3.53
N PHE A 419 -5.55 13.86 3.80
CA PHE A 419 -6.14 12.66 3.23
C PHE A 419 -7.59 12.48 3.70
N THR A 420 -8.51 12.34 2.75
CA THR A 420 -9.94 12.11 2.99
C THR A 420 -10.50 11.06 2.03
N CYS A 421 -11.41 10.24 2.53
CA CYS A 421 -12.25 9.36 1.72
C CYS A 421 -13.52 10.11 1.36
N CYS A 422 -13.83 10.19 0.07
CA CYS A 422 -14.97 10.93 -0.49
C CYS A 422 -16.14 10.02 -0.88
N GLY A 423 -15.92 8.72 -1.00
CA GLY A 423 -16.99 7.77 -1.32
C GLY A 423 -16.49 6.45 -1.88
N SER A 424 -17.44 5.57 -2.13
CA SER A 424 -17.23 4.28 -2.80
C SER A 424 -17.16 4.47 -4.32
N LEU A 425 -16.31 3.69 -4.99
CA LEU A 425 -16.24 3.60 -6.45
C LEU A 425 -16.30 2.13 -6.85
N LEU A 426 -17.21 1.80 -7.76
CA LEU A 426 -17.21 0.50 -8.44
C LEU A 426 -16.38 0.62 -9.73
N ASP A 427 -15.18 0.05 -9.72
CA ASP A 427 -14.32 0.04 -10.89
C ASP A 427 -14.87 -0.93 -11.95
N VAL A 428 -15.51 -0.37 -12.97
CA VAL A 428 -16.05 -1.10 -14.13
C VAL A 428 -15.04 -1.21 -15.28
N SER A 429 -13.77 -0.87 -15.04
CA SER A 429 -12.73 -0.93 -16.08
C SER A 429 -12.59 -2.36 -16.62
N PRO A 430 -12.63 -2.56 -17.96
CA PRO A 430 -12.49 -3.89 -18.53
C PRO A 430 -11.10 -4.47 -18.23
N SER A 431 -11.06 -5.75 -17.88
CA SER A 431 -9.83 -6.52 -17.80
C SER A 431 -9.23 -6.64 -19.20
N THR A 432 -8.15 -5.90 -19.45
CA THR A 432 -7.63 -5.67 -20.80
C THR A 432 -6.23 -6.24 -21.01
N ILE A 433 -5.55 -6.71 -19.96
CA ILE A 433 -4.18 -7.22 -20.06
C ILE A 433 -4.16 -8.70 -19.67
N ALA A 434 -3.66 -9.57 -20.55
CA ALA A 434 -3.38 -10.96 -20.19
C ALA A 434 -2.09 -11.03 -19.35
N CYS A 435 -2.14 -11.73 -18.22
CA CYS A 435 -0.99 -12.00 -17.37
C CYS A 435 0.09 -12.71 -18.20
N PRO A 436 1.34 -12.20 -18.24
CA PRO A 436 2.39 -12.80 -19.04
C PRO A 436 2.71 -14.25 -18.67
N ASP A 437 2.51 -14.60 -17.41
CA ASP A 437 2.91 -15.90 -16.87
C ASP A 437 1.77 -16.93 -16.92
N THR A 438 0.51 -16.49 -16.82
CA THR A 438 -0.67 -17.39 -16.70
C THR A 438 -1.70 -17.21 -17.82
N GLY A 439 -1.60 -16.16 -18.64
CA GLY A 439 -2.61 -15.78 -19.64
C GLY A 439 -3.89 -15.17 -19.05
N GLN A 440 -4.01 -15.09 -17.73
CA GLN A 440 -5.24 -14.68 -17.07
C GLN A 440 -5.49 -13.16 -17.11
N PRO A 441 -6.75 -12.71 -17.16
CA PRO A 441 -7.09 -11.29 -17.19
C PRO A 441 -6.58 -10.54 -15.94
N LEU A 442 -5.82 -9.48 -16.18
CA LEU A 442 -5.43 -8.47 -15.21
C LEU A 442 -6.15 -7.15 -15.54
N THR A 443 -6.46 -6.37 -14.51
CA THR A 443 -6.83 -4.97 -14.73
C THR A 443 -5.63 -4.24 -15.33
N SER A 444 -5.86 -3.20 -16.13
CA SER A 444 -4.81 -2.48 -16.86
C SER A 444 -3.91 -1.60 -15.99
N ARG A 445 -3.98 -1.76 -14.67
CA ARG A 445 -3.23 -0.95 -13.70
C ARG A 445 -2.04 -1.74 -13.20
N GLU A 446 -0.85 -1.17 -13.39
CA GLU A 446 0.41 -1.67 -12.86
C GLU A 446 1.06 -0.60 -11.98
N ILE A 447 1.55 -1.02 -10.82
CA ILE A 447 2.33 -0.19 -9.91
C ILE A 447 3.70 -0.82 -9.83
N LEU A 448 4.74 0.00 -9.99
CA LEU A 448 6.10 -0.38 -9.70
C LEU A 448 6.55 0.30 -8.41
N SER A 449 6.75 -0.52 -7.38
CA SER A 449 7.41 -0.16 -6.14
C SER A 449 8.92 -0.28 -6.32
N LEU A 450 9.59 0.88 -6.27
CA LEU A 450 11.04 0.96 -6.30
C LEU A 450 11.57 1.45 -4.97
N VAL A 451 12.61 0.78 -4.51
CA VAL A 451 13.10 0.95 -3.16
C VAL A 451 14.18 1.97 -3.19
N ARG A 452 13.96 3.02 -2.42
CA ARG A 452 14.97 4.03 -2.25
C ARG A 452 16.10 3.47 -1.39
N LEU A 453 17.34 3.64 -1.85
CA LEU A 453 18.49 3.30 -1.05
C LEU A 453 18.55 4.24 0.16
N PRO A 454 18.62 3.71 1.39
CA PRO A 454 18.80 4.56 2.55
C PRO A 454 20.15 5.26 2.42
N ARG A 455 20.15 6.61 2.50
CA ARG A 455 21.40 7.37 2.60
C ARG A 455 22.24 6.77 3.74
N SER A 456 23.49 6.47 3.45
CA SER A 456 24.37 5.81 4.42
C SER A 456 24.47 6.67 5.70
N GLU A 457 24.54 6.03 6.88
CA GLU A 457 24.67 6.76 8.15
C GLU A 457 25.92 7.65 8.20
N SER A 458 26.89 7.44 7.30
CA SER A 458 28.04 8.35 7.12
C SER A 458 27.62 9.77 6.74
N SER A 459 26.46 9.98 6.09
CA SER A 459 25.91 11.31 5.81
C SER A 459 25.25 11.96 7.03
N LYS A 460 25.01 11.18 8.10
CA LYS A 460 24.49 11.66 9.40
C LYS A 460 25.58 11.69 10.47
N ALA A 461 26.76 11.13 10.20
CA ALA A 461 27.89 11.12 11.11
C ALA A 461 28.41 12.56 11.30
N LYS A 462 28.15 13.07 12.51
CA LYS A 462 28.67 14.30 13.13
C LYS A 462 28.68 15.57 12.26
N LYS A 463 27.66 16.38 12.52
CA LYS A 463 27.61 17.84 12.29
C LYS A 463 28.72 18.63 13.02
N ASP A 464 29.58 17.96 13.78
CA ASP A 464 30.55 18.57 14.68
C ASP A 464 31.89 18.90 13.99
N ASP A 465 32.21 18.23 12.87
CA ASP A 465 33.43 18.50 12.10
C ASP A 465 33.00 18.90 10.67
N GLY A 466 32.82 20.21 10.46
CA GLY A 466 32.19 20.83 9.29
C GLY A 466 32.49 20.19 7.93
N GLY A 467 31.51 19.46 7.38
CA GLY A 467 31.45 19.10 5.97
C GLY A 467 30.78 17.74 5.73
N ILE A 468 29.52 17.75 5.27
CA ILE A 468 28.97 16.55 4.61
C ILE A 468 29.76 16.39 3.30
N SER A 469 30.43 15.25 3.12
CA SER A 469 31.09 14.94 1.84
C SER A 469 30.06 14.90 0.72
N ARG A 470 30.06 15.93 -0.14
CA ARG A 470 29.15 16.03 -1.30
C ARG A 470 29.35 14.86 -2.28
N THR A 471 30.54 14.25 -2.29
CA THR A 471 30.84 13.01 -3.01
C THR A 471 29.98 11.85 -2.56
N ALA A 472 29.76 11.68 -1.24
CA ALA A 472 28.86 10.65 -0.72
C ALA A 472 27.40 10.89 -1.16
N GLU A 473 26.96 12.15 -1.20
CA GLU A 473 25.63 12.48 -1.74
C GLU A 473 25.49 12.22 -3.24
N CYS A 474 26.54 12.46 -4.03
CA CYS A 474 26.58 12.14 -5.46
C CYS A 474 26.59 10.62 -5.70
N ILE A 475 27.29 9.85 -4.86
CA ILE A 475 27.27 8.38 -4.92
C ILE A 475 25.89 7.83 -4.55
N ASP A 476 25.26 8.33 -3.48
CA ASP A 476 23.89 7.96 -3.11
C ASP A 476 22.89 8.29 -4.24
N THR A 477 23.04 9.47 -4.82
CA THR A 477 22.28 9.94 -6.01
C THR A 477 22.44 8.99 -7.20
N LEU A 478 23.66 8.60 -7.56
CA LEU A 478 23.93 7.66 -8.66
C LEU A 478 23.39 6.26 -8.37
N ASN A 479 23.45 5.81 -7.12
CA ASN A 479 22.92 4.50 -6.74
C ASN A 479 21.38 4.48 -6.78
N GLU A 480 20.72 5.56 -6.35
CA GLU A 480 19.27 5.77 -6.46
C GLU A 480 18.85 5.83 -7.94
N TRP A 481 19.65 6.49 -8.78
CA TRP A 481 19.46 6.53 -10.23
C TRP A 481 19.55 5.16 -10.88
N ALA A 482 20.59 4.40 -10.55
CA ALA A 482 20.76 3.05 -11.06
C ALA A 482 19.60 2.16 -10.59
N ALA A 483 19.12 2.31 -9.35
CA ALA A 483 17.93 1.61 -8.87
C ALA A 483 16.68 1.96 -9.69
N ALA A 484 16.48 3.24 -10.01
CA ALA A 484 15.44 3.72 -10.91
C ALA A 484 15.57 3.07 -12.29
N ALA A 485 16.64 3.35 -13.03
CA ALA A 485 16.93 2.82 -14.39
C ALA A 485 16.75 1.30 -14.52
N ARG A 486 17.12 0.56 -13.48
CA ARG A 486 16.96 -0.89 -13.44
C ARG A 486 15.51 -1.36 -13.33
N GLY A 487 14.65 -0.60 -12.66
CA GLY A 487 13.20 -0.81 -12.70
C GLY A 487 12.59 -0.57 -14.08
N TYR A 488 13.16 0.35 -14.86
CA TYR A 488 12.64 0.82 -16.15
C TYR A 488 12.96 -0.09 -17.35
N LEU A 489 14.05 -0.87 -17.33
CA LEU A 489 14.53 -1.67 -18.48
C LEU A 489 13.53 -2.70 -19.06
N ARG A 490 12.34 -2.89 -18.47
CA ARG A 490 11.28 -3.77 -19.03
C ARG A 490 9.84 -3.27 -18.90
N PHE A 491 9.57 -2.11 -18.31
CA PHE A 491 8.21 -1.62 -18.09
C PHE A 491 8.06 -0.21 -18.69
N PRO A 492 7.07 0.06 -19.55
CA PRO A 492 6.75 1.40 -20.04
C PRO A 492 5.96 2.22 -19.01
N THR A 493 6.23 3.53 -18.86
CA THR A 493 5.90 4.27 -17.61
C THR A 493 5.49 5.72 -17.82
N GLN A 494 4.55 6.31 -17.06
CA GLN A 494 4.15 7.72 -17.26
C GLN A 494 3.65 8.56 -16.04
N ALA A 495 3.95 8.26 -14.77
CA ALA A 495 3.59 9.20 -13.69
C ALA A 495 4.46 9.08 -12.42
N HIS A 496 4.76 10.23 -11.78
CA HIS A 496 5.62 10.35 -10.59
C HIS A 496 5.09 11.33 -9.53
N PRO A 497 4.81 10.86 -8.31
CA PRO A 497 4.61 11.73 -7.15
C PRO A 497 5.91 11.96 -6.38
N VAL A 498 6.26 13.21 -6.08
CA VAL A 498 7.39 13.58 -5.21
C VAL A 498 6.84 13.96 -3.83
N GLY A 499 7.09 13.16 -2.78
CA GLY A 499 6.47 13.33 -1.45
C GLY A 499 7.37 13.09 -0.22
N ALA A 500 6.84 13.54 0.94
CA ALA A 500 7.16 13.38 2.38
C ALA A 500 8.60 13.26 2.94
N ILE A 501 9.61 12.82 2.17
CA ILE A 501 10.96 12.63 2.72
C ILE A 501 11.76 13.93 2.51
N GLY A 502 12.15 14.59 3.60
CA GLY A 502 12.70 15.96 3.65
C GLY A 502 14.00 16.19 2.86
N HIS A 503 13.90 16.34 1.53
CA HIS A 503 15.01 16.51 0.60
C HIS A 503 14.77 17.63 -0.43
N SER A 504 15.83 18.00 -1.17
CA SER A 504 15.80 18.97 -2.28
C SER A 504 15.05 18.41 -3.50
N ARG A 505 13.85 18.92 -3.75
CA ARG A 505 12.86 18.40 -4.72
C ARG A 505 13.32 18.46 -6.20
N GLU A 506 14.15 19.43 -6.55
CA GLU A 506 14.56 19.71 -7.94
C GLU A 506 15.73 18.82 -8.40
N ARG A 507 16.64 18.46 -7.49
CA ARG A 507 17.69 17.44 -7.73
C ARG A 507 17.06 16.08 -8.03
N TRP A 508 15.97 15.76 -7.34
CA TRP A 508 15.20 14.53 -7.50
C TRP A 508 14.40 14.46 -8.81
N GLY A 509 13.76 15.56 -9.24
CA GLY A 509 13.13 15.63 -10.56
C GLY A 509 14.11 15.32 -11.69
N SER A 510 15.34 15.83 -11.60
CA SER A 510 16.41 15.61 -12.59
C SER A 510 16.98 14.17 -12.57
N LEU A 511 17.08 13.58 -11.37
CA LEU A 511 17.51 12.20 -11.11
C LEU A 511 16.53 11.16 -11.65
N TRP A 512 15.24 11.32 -11.37
CA TRP A 512 14.20 10.43 -11.90
C TRP A 512 13.99 10.63 -13.39
N TRP A 513 14.13 11.88 -13.89
CA TRP A 513 14.08 12.17 -15.32
C TRP A 513 15.13 11.40 -16.11
N THR A 514 16.34 11.26 -15.58
CA THR A 514 17.39 10.49 -16.21
C THR A 514 17.23 8.97 -15.90
N GLY A 515 16.75 8.57 -14.72
CA GLY A 515 16.54 7.15 -14.36
C GLY A 515 15.40 6.49 -15.15
N GLY A 516 14.28 7.19 -15.31
CA GLY A 516 13.14 6.79 -16.15
C GLY A 516 13.50 6.60 -17.62
N TRP A 517 14.57 7.26 -18.03
CA TRP A 517 15.01 7.39 -19.41
C TRP A 517 15.89 6.23 -19.88
N LEU A 518 16.53 5.47 -18.97
CA LEU A 518 17.28 4.26 -19.35
C LEU A 518 16.37 3.02 -19.59
N SER A 519 15.04 3.16 -19.62
CA SER A 519 14.14 2.18 -20.23
C SER A 519 14.43 2.09 -21.73
N VAL A 520 15.48 1.34 -22.08
CA VAL A 520 15.68 0.83 -23.43
C VAL A 520 14.49 -0.08 -23.71
N VAL A 521 13.48 0.45 -24.42
CA VAL A 521 12.53 -0.18 -25.38
C VAL A 521 11.17 0.57 -25.38
N THR A 522 11.00 1.42 -26.41
CA THR A 522 9.78 1.71 -27.21
C THR A 522 8.52 2.40 -26.64
N ALA A 523 8.46 2.96 -25.42
CA ALA A 523 7.23 3.63 -24.97
C ALA A 523 7.36 5.11 -24.61
N PRO A 524 6.35 5.95 -24.92
CA PRO A 524 6.30 7.33 -24.44
C PRO A 524 6.23 7.34 -22.92
N THR A 525 6.95 8.26 -22.28
CA THR A 525 6.81 8.55 -20.86
C THR A 525 5.86 9.72 -20.65
N GLY A 526 5.32 9.87 -19.45
CA GLY A 526 4.54 11.04 -19.06
C GLY A 526 4.76 11.37 -17.61
N SER A 527 4.33 12.55 -17.18
CA SER A 527 4.38 12.91 -15.77
C SER A 527 3.22 13.84 -15.42
N THR A 528 2.62 13.60 -14.25
CA THR A 528 1.69 14.52 -13.59
C THR A 528 2.42 15.03 -12.34
N ILE A 529 2.65 16.34 -12.24
CA ILE A 529 3.39 16.97 -11.14
C ILE A 529 2.43 17.94 -10.47
N ASP A 530 1.60 17.48 -9.52
CA ASP A 530 0.51 18.33 -8.97
C ASP A 530 0.48 18.41 -7.43
N THR A 531 1.28 17.62 -6.71
CA THR A 531 1.15 17.53 -5.24
C THR A 531 2.17 18.35 -4.46
N LEU A 532 2.08 19.69 -4.42
CA LEU A 532 2.90 20.51 -3.50
C LEU A 532 2.19 21.79 -2.99
N LYS A 533 1.23 21.68 -2.08
CA LYS A 533 0.71 22.84 -1.29
C LYS A 533 1.09 22.84 0.20
N GLN A 534 1.82 21.84 0.70
CA GLN A 534 2.15 21.74 2.13
C GLN A 534 3.60 22.13 2.44
N SER A 535 3.84 23.43 2.53
CA SER A 535 4.76 24.10 3.48
C SER A 535 4.80 25.61 3.13
N SER A 536 5.35 26.44 4.01
CA SER A 536 5.60 27.89 3.82
C SER A 536 6.53 28.26 2.64
N MET A 537 6.71 27.33 1.70
CA MET A 537 7.53 27.38 0.52
C MET A 537 6.59 27.19 -0.69
N ARG A 538 6.19 28.30 -1.32
CA ARG A 538 5.46 28.26 -2.59
C ARG A 538 6.44 27.87 -3.69
N ILE A 539 6.61 26.57 -3.92
CA ILE A 539 7.17 26.09 -5.19
C ILE A 539 6.01 26.17 -6.17
N ASP A 540 6.13 27.05 -7.16
CA ASP A 540 5.19 27.08 -8.26
C ASP A 540 5.39 25.81 -9.08
N ILE A 541 4.43 24.90 -8.98
CA ILE A 541 4.53 23.59 -9.60
C ILE A 541 4.48 23.71 -11.13
N GLU A 542 3.78 24.72 -11.65
CA GLU A 542 3.75 25.05 -13.06
C GLU A 542 5.11 25.57 -13.53
N GLU A 543 5.84 26.31 -12.69
CA GLU A 543 7.21 26.74 -13.01
C GLU A 543 8.17 25.54 -13.09
N VAL A 544 8.09 24.60 -12.14
CA VAL A 544 8.90 23.38 -12.15
C VAL A 544 8.58 22.54 -13.39
N ARG A 545 7.29 22.37 -13.67
CA ARG A 545 6.76 21.65 -14.83
C ARG A 545 7.23 22.26 -16.14
N ALA A 546 7.05 23.57 -16.33
CA ALA A 546 7.49 24.30 -17.52
C ALA A 546 9.01 24.27 -17.68
N SER A 547 9.76 24.35 -16.58
CA SER A 547 11.23 24.25 -16.61
C SER A 547 11.69 22.85 -16.99
N LEU A 548 11.03 21.81 -16.47
CA LEU A 548 11.31 20.43 -16.87
C LEU A 548 11.01 20.20 -18.35
N ALA A 549 9.86 20.67 -18.84
CA ALA A 549 9.48 20.61 -20.25
C ALA A 549 10.56 21.22 -21.16
N ARG A 550 11.00 22.45 -20.83
CA ARG A 550 12.04 23.15 -21.59
C ARG A 550 13.37 22.41 -21.62
N VAL A 551 13.78 21.81 -20.49
CA VAL A 551 15.01 21.01 -20.44
C VAL A 551 14.87 19.77 -21.31
N VAL A 552 13.74 19.06 -21.23
CA VAL A 552 13.47 17.88 -22.06
C VAL A 552 13.51 18.23 -23.55
N ASP A 553 12.77 19.26 -23.95
CA ASP A 553 12.67 19.69 -25.35
C ASP A 553 14.03 20.13 -25.88
N ALA A 554 14.80 20.89 -25.08
CA ALA A 554 16.14 21.31 -25.46
C ALA A 554 17.08 20.12 -25.66
N CYS A 555 17.04 19.14 -24.76
CA CYS A 555 17.85 17.94 -24.86
C CYS A 555 17.45 17.08 -26.07
N GLN A 556 16.15 16.92 -26.35
CA GLN A 556 15.66 16.19 -27.52
C GLN A 556 16.02 16.88 -28.83
N LEU A 557 15.79 18.19 -28.93
CA LEU A 557 16.10 18.99 -30.12
C LEU A 557 17.59 18.95 -30.46
N LYS A 558 18.44 18.92 -29.42
CA LYS A 558 19.90 18.86 -29.57
C LYS A 558 20.45 17.44 -29.70
N GLY A 559 19.60 16.41 -29.69
CA GLY A 559 20.03 15.01 -29.76
C GLY A 559 20.93 14.60 -28.60
N ILE A 560 20.76 15.21 -27.42
CA ILE A 560 21.56 14.92 -26.24
C ILE A 560 21.25 13.49 -25.79
N VAL A 561 22.29 12.68 -25.56
CA VAL A 561 22.15 11.32 -25.03
C VAL A 561 22.33 11.31 -23.51
N ALA A 562 21.90 10.25 -22.80
CA ALA A 562 22.00 10.16 -21.31
C ALA A 562 23.35 10.59 -20.82
N LYS A 563 24.37 10.02 -21.44
CA LYS A 563 25.76 10.20 -21.07
C LYS A 563 26.08 11.68 -20.90
N GLN A 564 25.62 12.51 -21.83
CA GLN A 564 25.87 13.95 -21.81
C GLN A 564 25.09 14.62 -20.68
N VAL A 565 23.82 14.27 -20.47
CA VAL A 565 23.03 14.78 -19.34
C VAL A 565 23.70 14.45 -18.00
N PHE A 566 24.21 13.23 -17.86
CA PHE A 566 24.96 12.82 -16.68
C PHE A 566 26.27 13.55 -16.49
N GLY A 567 27.05 13.73 -17.55
CA GLY A 567 28.24 14.56 -17.53
C GLY A 567 27.92 15.93 -16.94
N TYR A 568 26.87 16.59 -17.46
CA TYR A 568 26.44 17.89 -16.95
C TYR A 568 26.01 17.87 -15.48
N LEU A 569 25.35 16.80 -15.00
CA LEU A 569 24.96 16.69 -13.58
C LEU A 569 26.17 16.46 -12.66
N LEU A 570 27.16 15.69 -13.12
CA LEU A 570 28.40 15.45 -12.39
C LEU A 570 29.24 16.73 -12.32
N ASP A 571 29.43 17.39 -13.46
CA ASP A 571 30.16 18.66 -13.57
C ASP A 571 29.50 19.72 -12.68
N TYR A 572 28.18 19.85 -12.73
CA TYR A 572 27.44 20.77 -11.87
C TYR A 572 27.64 20.47 -10.37
N GLY A 573 27.62 19.18 -10.00
CA GLY A 573 27.88 18.74 -8.63
C GLY A 573 29.30 19.08 -8.15
N LEU A 574 30.30 18.95 -9.04
CA LEU A 574 31.70 19.27 -8.76
C LEU A 574 31.94 20.78 -8.69
N GLU A 575 31.45 21.56 -9.65
CA GLU A 575 31.61 23.02 -9.68
C GLU A 575 30.98 23.69 -8.45
N THR A 576 29.74 23.32 -8.12
CA THR A 576 29.07 23.86 -6.93
C THR A 576 29.75 23.45 -5.63
N SER A 577 30.51 22.35 -5.61
CA SER A 577 31.26 21.90 -4.43
C SER A 577 32.51 22.73 -4.14
N GLN A 578 33.09 23.37 -5.16
CA GLN A 578 34.28 24.21 -5.01
C GLN A 578 33.96 25.63 -4.53
N ASP A 579 32.72 26.07 -4.71
CA ASP A 579 32.27 27.41 -4.35
C ASP A 579 31.83 27.48 -2.87
N GLU A 580 32.80 27.39 -1.95
CA GLU A 580 32.58 27.46 -0.49
C GLU A 580 31.99 28.80 -0.01
N HIS A 581 31.99 29.83 -0.87
CA HIS A 581 31.51 31.17 -0.53
C HIS A 581 30.03 31.44 -0.82
N LEU A 582 29.30 30.50 -1.44
CA LEU A 582 27.84 30.60 -1.54
C LEU A 582 27.21 30.25 -0.17
N SER A 583 26.92 31.31 0.60
CA SER A 583 26.41 31.23 1.96
C SER A 583 25.25 30.23 2.10
N HIS A 584 25.40 29.36 3.09
CA HIS A 584 24.38 28.42 3.50
C HIS A 584 23.04 29.12 3.76
N GLY A 585 22.07 28.93 2.87
CA GLY A 585 20.65 29.19 3.16
C GLY A 585 19.84 29.93 2.11
N SER A 586 20.43 30.41 1.01
CA SER A 586 19.61 31.10 -0.01
C SER A 586 18.81 30.11 -0.87
N LYS A 587 17.50 30.15 -0.66
CA LYS A 587 16.45 29.37 -1.34
C LYS A 587 16.42 29.55 -2.86
N ALA A 588 17.12 30.55 -3.40
CA ALA A 588 17.27 30.81 -4.84
C ALA A 588 18.23 29.85 -5.56
N GLY A 589 19.04 29.08 -4.83
CA GLY A 589 20.07 28.22 -5.42
C GLY A 589 19.53 27.12 -6.33
N HIS A 590 18.33 26.59 -6.10
CA HIS A 590 17.85 25.39 -6.79
C HIS A 590 17.20 25.69 -8.16
N VAL A 591 16.35 26.71 -8.29
CA VAL A 591 15.85 27.16 -9.62
C VAL A 591 17.03 27.58 -10.50
N ASN A 592 18.10 28.08 -9.88
CA ASN A 592 19.36 28.37 -10.54
C ASN A 592 20.15 27.10 -10.94
N VAL A 593 19.89 25.91 -10.36
CA VAL A 593 20.41 24.61 -10.85
C VAL A 593 19.78 24.27 -12.20
N LEU A 594 18.45 24.29 -12.31
CA LEU A 594 17.76 23.95 -13.55
C LEU A 594 18.00 25.02 -14.62
N ARG A 595 18.02 26.30 -14.24
CA ARG A 595 18.44 27.39 -15.15
C ARG A 595 19.91 27.29 -15.51
N GLY A 596 20.78 26.87 -14.57
CA GLY A 596 22.19 26.64 -14.79
C GLY A 596 22.41 25.51 -15.78
N LEU A 597 21.81 24.34 -15.54
CA LEU A 597 21.82 23.19 -16.46
C LEU A 597 21.29 23.58 -17.84
N TYR A 598 20.14 24.27 -17.91
CA TYR A 598 19.61 24.77 -19.18
C TYR A 598 20.57 25.75 -19.86
N SER A 599 21.18 26.68 -19.10
CA SER A 599 22.13 27.66 -19.64
C SER A 599 23.42 27.01 -20.08
N THR A 600 23.94 26.00 -19.37
CA THR A 600 25.12 25.21 -19.75
C THR A 600 24.83 24.35 -20.98
N ILE A 601 23.66 23.72 -21.05
CA ILE A 601 23.20 23.00 -22.25
C ILE A 601 23.01 23.98 -23.41
N ALA A 602 22.56 25.21 -23.15
CA ALA A 602 22.39 26.25 -24.15
C ALA A 602 23.75 26.81 -24.64
N ALA A 603 24.72 27.00 -23.74
CA ALA A 603 26.01 27.67 -23.97
C ALA A 603 27.19 26.73 -24.31
N GLY A 604 27.07 25.42 -24.06
CA GLY A 604 28.01 24.40 -24.55
C GLY A 604 27.90 24.11 -26.05
N VAL A 605 27.18 24.98 -26.78
CA VAL A 605 27.04 25.10 -28.23
C VAL A 605 27.57 26.48 -28.60
#